data_AF-A0A434GLW9-F1
#
_entry.id   AF-A0A434GLW9-F1
#
_cell.length_a   1.000
_cell.length_b   1.000
_cell.length_c   1.000
_cell.angle_alpha   90.00
_cell.angle_beta   90.00
_cell.angle_gamma   90.00
#
_symmetry.space_group_name_H-M   'P 1'
#
loop_
_entity.id
_entity.type
_entity.pdbx_description
1 polymer ?
#
loop_
_entity_poly.entity_id
_entity_poly.type
_entity_poly.pdbx_seq_one_letter_code
_entity_poly.pdbx_strand_id
1 'polypeptide(L)'
;MNEAALWDLINAGRERMNIAQRRLWDVIGIDPQQWTYRSSEGDDQRIWVVALVGRSVISYNEFEYGFDRSHFVKYGEIAELGWGQADLEVAMQDVLNEME
;
A
#
# COMPACT_ATOMS: atom_id res chain seq x y z
N MET A 1 -5.33 12.89 3.25
CA MET A 1 -6.46 11.92 3.24
C MET A 1 -6.93 11.68 4.67
N ASN A 2 -8.19 11.29 4.91
CA ASN A 2 -8.60 10.72 6.21
C ASN A 2 -8.85 9.23 6.07
N GLU A 3 -8.92 8.51 7.19
CA GLU A 3 -9.04 7.04 7.17
C GLU A 3 -10.32 6.57 6.47
N ALA A 4 -11.45 7.27 6.66
CA ALA A 4 -12.72 6.92 6.03
C ALA A 4 -12.65 6.97 4.49
N ALA A 5 -12.06 8.02 3.93
CA ALA A 5 -11.88 8.15 2.50
C ALA A 5 -10.87 7.13 1.94
N LEU A 6 -9.87 6.73 2.73
CA LEU A 6 -8.97 5.64 2.36
C LEU A 6 -9.71 4.29 2.32
N TRP A 7 -10.60 4.03 3.29
CA TRP A 7 -11.46 2.84 3.27
C TRP A 7 -12.34 2.78 2.02
N ASP A 8 -12.90 3.91 1.58
CA ASP A 8 -13.67 3.96 0.32
C ASP A 8 -12.81 3.53 -0.89
N LEU A 9 -11.57 4.00 -0.97
CA LEU A 9 -10.63 3.60 -2.03
C LEU A 9 -10.27 2.10 -1.96
N ILE A 10 -10.02 1.59 -0.75
CA ILE A 10 -9.73 0.16 -0.53
C ILE A 10 -10.91 -0.70 -0.97
N ASN A 11 -12.13 -0.33 -0.57
CA ASN A 11 -13.34 -1.06 -0.92
C ASN A 11 -13.58 -1.06 -2.44
N ALA A 12 -13.45 0.10 -3.09
CA ALA A 12 -13.57 0.22 -4.54
C ALA A 12 -12.53 -0.61 -5.30
N GLY A 13 -11.28 -0.64 -4.83
CA GLY A 13 -10.24 -1.50 -5.40
C GLY A 13 -10.54 -2.98 -5.21
N ARG A 14 -10.96 -3.38 -4.01
CA ARG A 14 -11.30 -4.78 -3.68
C ARG A 14 -12.49 -5.30 -4.51
N GLU A 15 -13.46 -4.44 -4.84
CA GLU A 15 -14.55 -4.76 -5.75
C GLU A 15 -14.04 -5.09 -7.16
N ARG A 16 -13.02 -4.36 -7.64
CA ARG A 16 -12.40 -4.55 -8.96
C ARG A 16 -11.42 -5.73 -9.04
N MET A 17 -10.95 -6.23 -7.90
CA MET A 17 -10.04 -7.38 -7.85
C MET A 17 -10.66 -8.67 -8.40
N ASN A 18 -9.86 -9.44 -9.13
CA ASN A 18 -10.14 -10.82 -9.53
C ASN A 18 -10.00 -11.81 -8.35
N ILE A 19 -10.35 -13.09 -8.57
CA ILE A 19 -10.36 -14.11 -7.50
C ILE A 19 -8.97 -14.34 -6.89
N ALA A 20 -7.90 -14.35 -7.69
CA ALA A 20 -6.54 -14.55 -7.19
C ALA A 20 -6.09 -13.36 -6.34
N GLN A 21 -6.36 -12.14 -6.81
CA GLN A 21 -6.07 -10.90 -6.09
C GLN A 21 -6.81 -10.84 -4.75
N ARG A 22 -8.10 -11.19 -4.72
CA ARG A 22 -8.87 -11.22 -3.47
C ARG A 22 -8.34 -12.24 -2.47
N ARG A 23 -7.98 -13.44 -2.94
CA ARG A 23 -7.39 -14.48 -2.08
C ARG A 23 -6.06 -14.03 -1.48
N LEU A 24 -5.22 -13.36 -2.27
CA LEU A 24 -3.99 -12.79 -1.76
C LEU A 24 -4.28 -11.67 -0.75
N TRP A 25 -5.16 -10.73 -1.10
CA TRP A 25 -5.58 -9.62 -0.24
C TRP A 25 -6.08 -10.10 1.12
N ASP A 26 -6.90 -11.15 1.17
CA ASP A 26 -7.40 -11.71 2.43
C ASP A 26 -6.28 -12.27 3.35
N VAL A 27 -5.07 -12.50 2.81
CA VAL A 27 -3.90 -12.96 3.58
C VAL A 27 -2.97 -11.81 3.97
N ILE A 28 -2.77 -10.83 3.08
CA ILE A 28 -1.78 -9.76 3.28
C ILE A 28 -2.36 -8.44 3.78
N GLY A 29 -3.66 -8.23 3.57
CA GLY A 29 -4.36 -7.00 3.92
C GLY A 29 -4.40 -6.79 5.42
N ILE A 30 -4.24 -5.53 5.82
CA ILE A 30 -4.34 -5.09 7.21
C ILE A 30 -5.27 -3.89 7.31
N ASP A 31 -5.74 -3.59 8.50
CA ASP A 31 -6.38 -2.30 8.77
C ASP A 31 -5.39 -1.17 8.43
N PRO A 32 -5.84 -0.06 7.81
CA PRO A 32 -4.98 1.05 7.45
C PRO A 32 -4.20 1.59 8.65
N GLN A 33 -2.89 1.72 8.48
CA GLN A 33 -1.99 2.27 9.50
C GLN A 33 -1.14 3.37 8.92
N GLN A 34 -0.89 4.42 9.70
CA GLN A 34 0.07 5.44 9.32
C GLN A 34 1.48 5.06 9.78
N TRP A 35 2.38 4.86 8.82
CA TRP A 35 3.79 4.61 9.05
C TRP A 35 4.61 5.88 8.80
N THR A 36 5.79 5.97 9.41
CA THR A 36 6.72 7.08 9.17
C THR A 36 7.56 6.77 7.94
N TYR A 37 7.61 7.68 6.98
CA TYR A 37 8.63 7.71 5.94
C TYR A 37 9.64 8.80 6.28
N ARG A 38 10.91 8.44 6.46
CA ARG A 38 11.99 9.40 6.73
C ARG A 38 12.67 9.75 5.41
N SER A 39 12.32 10.91 4.84
CA SER A 39 13.01 11.39 3.64
C SER A 39 14.46 11.76 3.96
N SER A 40 15.34 11.63 2.97
CA SER A 40 16.73 12.11 3.08
C SER A 40 16.81 13.63 3.25
N GLU A 41 15.75 14.36 2.89
CA GLU A 41 15.63 15.82 3.01
C GLU A 41 15.26 16.28 4.43
N GLY A 42 14.99 15.35 5.35
CA GLY A 42 14.80 15.63 6.78
C GLY A 42 13.35 15.84 7.21
N ASP A 43 12.40 15.83 6.27
CA ASP A 43 10.97 15.89 6.58
C ASP A 43 10.37 14.49 6.70
N ASP A 44 9.94 14.15 7.91
CA ASP A 44 9.20 12.93 8.20
C ASP A 44 7.77 13.05 7.66
N GLN A 45 7.34 12.07 6.86
CA GLN A 45 6.00 12.01 6.31
C GLN A 45 5.20 10.84 6.90
N ARG A 46 3.88 10.99 6.98
CA ARG A 46 2.95 9.93 7.38
C ARG A 46 2.36 9.31 6.13
N ILE A 47 2.59 8.03 5.93
CA ILE A 47 2.15 7.28 4.76
C ILE A 47 1.20 6.18 5.23
N TRP A 48 0.09 6.03 4.54
CA TRP A 48 -0.85 4.96 4.82
C TRP A 48 -0.33 3.63 4.29
N VAL A 49 -0.39 2.61 5.12
CA VAL A 49 -0.04 1.21 4.80
C VAL A 49 -1.27 0.36 5.00
N VAL A 50 -1.58 -0.47 3.99
CA VAL A 50 -2.84 -1.24 3.91
C VAL A 50 -2.61 -2.74 3.69
N ALA A 51 -1.38 -3.17 3.39
CA ALA A 51 -1.02 -4.60 3.33
C ALA A 51 0.47 -4.83 3.63
N LEU A 52 0.80 -6.04 4.08
CA LEU A 52 2.17 -6.51 4.37
C LEU A 52 2.54 -7.68 3.45
N VAL A 53 3.61 -7.52 2.68
CA VAL A 53 4.10 -8.55 1.74
C VAL A 53 5.60 -8.77 1.95
N GLY A 54 5.96 -9.80 2.72
CA GLY A 54 7.36 -10.09 3.03
C GLY A 54 8.07 -8.90 3.70
N ARG A 55 9.05 -8.28 3.01
CA ARG A 55 9.77 -7.07 3.45
C ARG A 55 9.30 -5.78 2.75
N SER A 56 8.08 -5.80 2.24
CA SER A 56 7.43 -4.69 1.55
C SER A 56 6.01 -4.50 2.06
N VAL A 57 5.40 -3.38 1.71
CA VAL A 57 4.02 -3.02 2.03
C VAL A 57 3.31 -2.55 0.78
N ILE A 58 1.98 -2.64 0.76
CA ILE A 58 1.17 -1.78 -0.10
C ILE A 58 0.87 -0.49 0.68
N SER A 59 1.28 0.63 0.11
CA SER A 59 1.12 1.96 0.68
C SER A 59 0.28 2.86 -0.22
N TYR A 60 -0.44 3.80 0.38
CA TYR A 60 -1.11 4.87 -0.35
C TYR A 60 -0.33 6.18 -0.24
N ASN A 61 0.09 6.74 -1.37
CA ASN A 61 0.81 8.00 -1.47
C ASN A 61 -0.18 9.15 -1.73
N GLU A 62 -0.33 10.06 -0.77
CA GLU A 62 -1.24 11.20 -0.90
C GLU A 62 -0.77 12.25 -1.93
N PHE A 63 0.51 12.30 -2.27
CA PHE A 63 1.05 13.25 -3.25
C PHE A 63 0.77 12.81 -4.69
N GLU A 64 0.68 11.49 -4.90
CA GLU A 64 0.47 10.87 -6.23
C GLU A 64 -0.94 10.28 -6.39
N TYR A 65 -1.75 10.30 -5.32
CA TYR A 65 -3.14 9.87 -5.27
C TYR A 65 -3.37 8.39 -5.61
N GLY A 66 -2.43 7.50 -5.28
CA GLY A 66 -2.54 6.08 -5.61
C GLY A 66 -1.82 5.15 -4.64
N PHE A 67 -2.00 3.86 -4.91
CA PHE A 67 -1.34 2.76 -4.23
C PHE A 67 -0.08 2.36 -5.00
N ASP A 68 0.94 1.93 -4.27
CA ASP A 68 2.08 1.21 -4.83
C ASP A 68 2.77 0.40 -3.72
N ARG A 69 3.74 -0.41 -4.14
CA ARG A 69 4.60 -1.18 -3.26
C ARG A 69 5.74 -0.31 -2.73
N SER A 70 5.89 -0.31 -1.41
CA SER A 70 7.00 0.37 -0.72
C SER A 70 7.80 -0.61 0.12
N HIS A 71 9.07 -0.33 0.35
CA HIS A 71 9.95 -1.17 1.17
C HIS A 71 10.11 -0.62 2.59
N PHE A 72 10.19 -1.53 3.56
CA PHE A 72 10.39 -1.18 4.96
C PHE A 72 11.54 -1.96 5.58
N VAL A 73 12.24 -1.33 6.52
CA VAL A 73 13.34 -1.98 7.28
C VAL A 73 12.86 -2.52 8.62
N LYS A 74 11.87 -1.85 9.22
CA LYS A 74 11.21 -2.27 10.47
C LYS A 74 9.74 -1.85 10.43
N TYR A 75 8.91 -2.56 11.17
CA TYR A 75 7.49 -2.25 11.25
C TYR A 75 7.26 -0.79 11.68
N GLY A 76 6.36 -0.09 10.98
CA GLY A 76 6.07 1.31 11.25
C GLY A 76 6.99 2.32 10.55
N GLU A 77 8.02 1.89 9.82
CA GLU A 77 8.96 2.78 9.13
C GLU A 77 9.21 2.35 7.68
N ILE A 78 8.75 3.16 6.74
CA ILE A 78 9.03 3.00 5.31
C ILE A 78 10.44 3.54 5.03
N ALA A 79 11.22 2.74 4.31
CA ALA A 79 12.58 3.07 3.91
C ALA A 79 12.63 3.64 2.48
N GLU A 80 11.77 3.15 1.59
CA GLU A 80 11.72 3.54 0.19
C GLU A 80 10.26 3.52 -0.27
N LEU A 81 9.80 4.65 -0.82
CA LEU A 81 8.47 4.77 -1.40
C LEU A 81 8.48 4.29 -2.86
N GLY A 82 7.43 3.57 -3.21
CA GLY A 82 7.05 3.37 -4.61
C GLY A 82 6.48 4.64 -5.26
N TRP A 83 6.24 4.56 -6.57
CA TRP A 83 5.60 5.59 -7.38
C TRP A 83 4.08 5.33 -7.37
N GLY A 84 3.43 5.82 -6.31
CA GLY A 84 2.06 5.60 -5.87
C GLY A 84 0.97 6.16 -6.77
N GLN A 85 0.86 5.70 -8.02
CA GLN A 85 -0.15 6.17 -8.98
C GLN A 85 -1.19 5.11 -9.37
N ALA A 86 -1.08 3.89 -8.84
CA ALA A 86 -1.96 2.80 -9.23
C ALA A 86 -3.26 2.78 -8.41
N ASP A 87 -4.33 2.27 -9.01
CA ASP A 87 -5.47 1.77 -8.23
C ASP A 87 -5.05 0.52 -7.43
N LEU A 88 -5.75 0.21 -6.34
CA LEU A 88 -5.36 -0.89 -5.44
C LEU A 88 -5.32 -2.26 -6.15
N GLU A 89 -6.28 -2.56 -7.04
CA GLU A 89 -6.26 -3.82 -7.78
C GLU A 89 -5.07 -3.92 -8.73
N VAL A 90 -4.56 -2.80 -9.23
CA VAL A 90 -3.38 -2.79 -10.11
C VAL A 90 -2.14 -3.09 -9.29
N ALA A 91 -1.93 -2.42 -8.16
CA ALA A 91 -0.84 -2.72 -7.23
C ALA A 91 -0.88 -4.19 -6.74
N MET A 92 -2.08 -4.74 -6.53
CA MET A 92 -2.24 -6.16 -6.19
C MET A 92 -1.91 -7.11 -7.34
N GLN A 93 -2.14 -6.72 -8.60
CA GLN A 93 -1.69 -7.50 -9.74
C GLN A 93 -0.17 -7.55 -9.82
N ASP A 94 0.50 -6.44 -9.54
CA ASP A 94 1.97 -6.39 -9.54
C ASP A 94 2.55 -7.32 -8.47
N VAL A 95 1.99 -7.30 -7.26
CA VAL A 95 2.40 -8.27 -6.21
C VAL A 95 2.19 -9.72 -6.66
N LEU A 96 1.06 -10.03 -7.29
CA LEU A 96 0.82 -11.39 -7.78
C LEU A 96 1.85 -11.81 -8.83
N ASN A 97 2.15 -10.93 -9.79
CA ASN A 97 3.08 -11.22 -10.88
C ASN A 97 4.50 -11.52 -10.38
N GLU A 98 4.90 -10.97 -9.24
CA GLU A 98 6.21 -11.24 -8.63
C GLU A 98 6.27 -12.54 -7.82
N MET A 99 5.12 -13.13 -7.51
CA MET A 99 5.02 -14.39 -6.76
C MET A 99 4.99 -15.62 -7.68
N GLU A 100 4.92 -15.42 -8.99
CA GLU A 100 4.98 -16.44 -10.05
C GLU A 100 6.41 -16.64 -10.57
#